data_AF-J8QFF8-F1
#
_entry.id   AF-J8QFF8-F1
#
_cell.length_a   1.000
_cell.length_b   1.000
_cell.length_c   1.000
_cell.angle_alpha   90.00
_cell.angle_beta   90.00
_cell.angle_gamma   90.00
#
_symmetry.space_group_name_H-M   'P 1'
#
loop_
_entity.id
_entity.type
_entity.pdbx_description
1 polymer ?
#
loop_
_entity_poly.entity_id
_entity_poly.type
_entity_poly.pdbx_seq_one_letter_code
_entity_poly.pdbx_strand_id
1 'polypeptide(L)'
;MPQKGSGRARVGDANSPTRHNGARALARTAPNDYSTELPSKVYSMAFNNALSHQYKSGKLFVIGGNKIDLISPTPELDLNALEIMNTNTSGDQEILEGEVIFRKFLEEFQLKGKRLLFITDKAREGLMKSSEPFKQKVDVIQKELIEVNDILRAQAVFIELEALEYLAIAHQRE
;
A
#
# COMPACT_ATOMS: atom_id res chain seq x y z
N MET A 1 -18.10 -27.68 -46.22
CA MET A 1 -19.26 -28.57 -46.43
C MET A 1 -20.28 -27.83 -47.29
N PRO A 2 -20.97 -28.50 -48.22
CA PRO A 2 -22.01 -27.84 -49.01
C PRO A 2 -23.20 -27.42 -48.14
N GLN A 3 -23.85 -26.31 -48.48
CA GLN A 3 -24.96 -25.70 -47.73
C GLN A 3 -26.23 -26.58 -47.68
N LYS A 4 -26.42 -27.43 -48.68
CA LYS A 4 -27.53 -28.39 -48.79
C LYS A 4 -27.02 -29.74 -49.32
N GLY A 5 -27.80 -30.80 -49.11
CA GLY A 5 -27.50 -32.15 -49.63
C GLY A 5 -26.48 -32.97 -48.83
N SER A 6 -26.09 -32.51 -47.63
CA SER A 6 -25.12 -33.22 -46.78
C SER A 6 -25.73 -34.13 -45.71
N GLY A 7 -27.06 -34.09 -45.50
CA GLY A 7 -27.76 -34.84 -44.45
C GLY A 7 -27.37 -34.47 -43.01
N ARG A 8 -26.59 -33.39 -42.83
CA ARG A 8 -26.05 -32.91 -41.55
C ARG A 8 -26.51 -31.49 -41.26
N ALA A 9 -26.37 -31.05 -40.01
CA ALA A 9 -26.58 -29.64 -39.65
C ALA A 9 -25.71 -28.72 -40.52
N ARG A 10 -26.24 -27.54 -40.87
CA ARG A 10 -25.49 -26.53 -41.64
C ARG A 10 -24.35 -26.01 -40.78
N VAL A 11 -23.14 -26.05 -41.34
CA VAL A 11 -21.92 -25.60 -40.66
C VAL A 11 -21.11 -24.70 -41.58
N GLY A 12 -20.61 -23.60 -41.02
CA GLY A 12 -19.68 -22.69 -41.70
C GLY A 12 -18.22 -23.13 -41.51
N ASP A 13 -17.37 -22.18 -41.16
CA ASP A 13 -15.95 -22.37 -40.89
C ASP A 13 -15.70 -23.17 -39.58
N ALA A 14 -14.43 -23.51 -39.33
CA ALA A 14 -14.04 -24.26 -38.15
C ALA A 14 -13.93 -23.42 -36.88
N ASN A 15 -13.83 -22.10 -37.00
CA ASN A 15 -13.65 -21.21 -35.86
C ASN A 15 -15.00 -20.79 -35.23
N SER A 16 -16.14 -21.24 -35.76
CA SER A 16 -17.45 -20.96 -35.17
C SER A 16 -17.50 -21.38 -33.68
N PRO A 17 -17.91 -20.50 -32.76
CA PRO A 17 -18.01 -20.81 -31.33
C PRO A 17 -18.96 -21.95 -30.97
N THR A 18 -19.82 -22.35 -31.91
CA THR A 18 -20.71 -23.51 -31.77
C THR A 18 -19.95 -24.85 -31.83
N ARG A 19 -18.71 -24.84 -32.34
CA ARG A 19 -17.86 -26.03 -32.45
C ARG A 19 -16.92 -26.10 -31.25
N HIS A 20 -16.63 -27.32 -30.80
CA HIS A 20 -15.69 -27.60 -29.71
C HIS A 20 -14.30 -26.97 -29.92
N ASN A 21 -13.77 -27.03 -31.14
CA ASN A 21 -12.47 -26.42 -31.51
C ASN A 21 -12.62 -24.97 -32.03
N GLY A 22 -13.79 -24.37 -31.88
CA GLY A 22 -14.07 -23.02 -32.34
C GLY A 22 -13.48 -21.94 -31.44
N ALA A 23 -13.49 -20.71 -31.93
CA ALA A 23 -13.14 -19.55 -31.13
C ALA A 23 -14.20 -19.28 -30.05
N ARG A 24 -13.85 -18.52 -29.01
CA ARG A 24 -14.79 -18.16 -27.94
C ARG A 24 -15.77 -17.07 -28.40
N ALA A 25 -17.07 -17.27 -28.17
CA ALA A 25 -18.08 -16.25 -28.40
C ALA A 25 -17.87 -15.05 -27.45
N LEU A 26 -18.00 -13.82 -27.96
CA LEU A 26 -17.79 -12.58 -27.20
C LEU A 26 -16.44 -12.56 -26.44
N ALA A 27 -15.39 -13.10 -27.06
CA ALA A 27 -14.06 -13.05 -26.48
C ALA A 27 -13.62 -11.60 -26.29
N ARG A 28 -13.09 -11.29 -25.10
CA ARG A 28 -12.42 -10.02 -24.84
C ARG A 28 -11.03 -10.03 -25.49
N THR A 29 -10.60 -8.86 -25.96
CA THR A 29 -9.25 -8.66 -26.51
C THR A 29 -8.50 -7.69 -25.61
N ALA A 30 -7.27 -8.04 -25.24
CA ALA A 30 -6.44 -7.16 -24.42
C ALA A 30 -5.85 -6.01 -25.27
N PRO A 31 -5.66 -4.80 -24.69
CA PRO A 31 -5.92 -4.43 -23.30
C PRO A 31 -7.40 -4.06 -23.04
N ASN A 32 -7.93 -4.49 -21.90
CA ASN A 32 -9.26 -4.07 -21.44
C ASN A 32 -9.10 -2.92 -20.46
N ASP A 33 -9.71 -1.77 -20.76
CA ASP A 33 -9.74 -0.64 -19.84
C ASP A 33 -10.89 -0.83 -18.82
N TYR A 34 -10.54 -0.83 -17.54
CA TYR A 34 -11.46 -0.92 -16.41
C TYR A 34 -11.40 0.33 -15.51
N SER A 35 -10.79 1.41 -16.00
CA SER A 35 -10.76 2.68 -15.27
C SER A 35 -12.18 3.22 -15.06
N THR A 36 -12.41 3.83 -13.89
CA THR A 36 -13.67 4.48 -13.54
C THR A 36 -13.36 5.83 -12.94
N GLU A 37 -14.22 6.82 -13.22
CA GLU A 37 -14.05 8.18 -12.73
C GLU A 37 -14.71 8.37 -11.36
N LEU A 38 -14.15 9.26 -10.55
CA LEU A 38 -14.71 9.62 -9.25
C LEU A 38 -14.50 11.12 -8.97
N PRO A 39 -15.51 11.87 -8.49
CA PRO A 39 -15.35 13.29 -8.20
C PRO A 39 -14.28 13.54 -7.13
N SER A 40 -13.35 14.46 -7.38
CA SER A 40 -12.21 14.74 -6.49
C SER A 40 -12.61 15.04 -5.03
N LYS A 41 -13.72 15.75 -4.83
CA LYS A 41 -14.27 16.06 -3.50
C LYS A 41 -14.76 14.82 -2.76
N VAL A 42 -15.35 13.86 -3.48
CA VAL A 42 -15.80 12.58 -2.90
C VAL A 42 -14.59 11.74 -2.52
N TYR A 43 -13.55 11.72 -3.36
CA TYR A 43 -12.31 11.02 -3.05
C TYR A 43 -11.61 11.56 -1.80
N SER A 44 -11.50 12.89 -1.70
CA SER A 44 -10.91 13.57 -0.55
C SER A 44 -11.73 13.32 0.73
N MET A 45 -13.06 13.27 0.62
CA MET A 45 -13.92 12.89 1.74
C MET A 45 -13.70 11.43 2.17
N ALA A 46 -13.51 10.49 1.24
CA ALA A 46 -13.22 9.10 1.55
C ALA A 46 -11.87 8.95 2.28
N PHE A 47 -10.85 9.70 1.86
CA PHE A 47 -9.55 9.76 2.55
C PHE A 47 -9.68 10.21 4.00
N ASN A 48 -10.32 11.36 4.23
CA ASN A 48 -10.54 11.87 5.59
C ASN A 48 -11.35 10.90 6.44
N ASN A 49 -12.32 10.21 5.84
CA ASN A 49 -13.11 9.20 6.54
C ASN A 49 -12.29 7.97 6.94
N ALA A 50 -11.42 7.48 6.05
CA ALA A 50 -10.53 6.35 6.33
C ALA A 50 -9.55 6.68 7.45
N LEU A 51 -8.91 7.86 7.42
CA LEU A 51 -8.04 8.33 8.51
C LEU A 51 -8.80 8.48 9.82
N SER A 52 -10.02 9.05 9.78
CA SER A 52 -10.88 9.18 10.96
C SER A 52 -11.26 7.81 11.55
N HIS A 53 -11.53 6.82 10.69
CA HIS A 53 -11.82 5.46 11.11
C HIS A 53 -10.61 4.81 11.79
N GLN A 54 -9.42 5.00 11.23
CA GLN A 54 -8.18 4.45 11.77
C GLN A 54 -7.81 5.10 13.11
N TYR A 55 -8.03 6.40 13.25
CA TYR A 55 -7.89 7.13 14.50
C TYR A 55 -8.85 6.61 15.58
N LYS A 56 -10.15 6.50 15.26
CA LYS A 56 -11.17 5.97 16.20
C LYS A 56 -10.88 4.53 16.63
N SER A 57 -10.26 3.75 15.76
CA SER A 57 -9.87 2.38 16.05
C SER A 57 -8.61 2.26 16.92
N GLY A 58 -7.92 3.37 17.22
CA GLY A 58 -6.65 3.37 17.95
C GLY A 58 -5.49 2.79 17.15
N LYS A 59 -5.58 2.82 15.82
CA LYS A 59 -4.61 2.19 14.89
C LYS A 59 -3.76 3.20 14.12
N LEU A 60 -3.95 4.50 14.38
CA LEU A 60 -3.21 5.58 13.76
C LEU A 60 -2.14 6.07 14.72
N PHE A 61 -0.88 5.87 14.37
CA PHE A 61 0.29 6.27 15.14
C PHE A 61 1.00 7.39 14.41
N VAL A 62 1.00 8.59 15.00
CA VAL A 62 1.66 9.77 14.45
C VAL A 62 3.05 9.88 15.06
N ILE A 63 4.08 9.93 14.22
CA ILE A 63 5.49 9.99 14.63
C ILE A 63 6.06 11.33 14.18
N GLY A 64 6.63 12.09 15.11
CA GLY A 64 7.14 13.42 14.85
C GLY A 64 7.65 14.08 16.13
N GLY A 65 8.16 15.31 15.99
CA GLY A 65 8.65 16.09 17.13
C GLY A 65 9.57 17.26 16.77
N ASN A 66 10.05 17.33 15.53
CA ASN A 66 11.03 18.35 15.11
C ASN A 66 10.43 19.75 14.93
N LYS A 67 9.12 19.86 14.67
CA LYS A 67 8.43 21.13 14.36
C LYS A 67 7.56 21.67 15.49
N ILE A 68 7.35 20.89 16.55
CA ILE A 68 6.39 21.20 17.61
C ILE A 68 7.16 21.29 18.93
N ASP A 69 6.70 22.16 19.83
CA ASP A 69 7.20 22.22 21.20
C ASP A 69 6.90 20.92 21.94
N LEU A 70 7.95 20.19 22.27
CA LEU A 70 7.86 18.90 22.94
C LEU A 70 7.59 19.08 24.43
N ILE A 71 6.62 18.33 24.95
CA ILE A 71 6.34 18.25 26.39
C ILE A 71 7.37 17.37 27.09
N SER A 72 7.73 16.24 26.45
CA SER A 72 8.77 15.32 26.92
C SER A 72 9.90 15.31 25.90
N PRO A 73 11.18 15.31 26.33
CA PRO A 73 12.29 15.15 25.41
C PRO A 73 12.22 13.78 24.73
N THR A 74 12.79 13.71 23.54
CA THR A 74 12.95 12.46 22.80
C THR A 74 13.95 11.55 23.52
N PRO A 75 13.70 10.23 23.59
CA PRO A 75 14.68 9.29 24.10
C PRO A 75 16.00 9.34 23.31
N GLU A 76 17.12 9.06 23.98
CA GLU A 76 18.46 9.20 23.39
C GLU A 76 18.70 8.27 22.19
N LEU A 77 18.02 7.11 22.16
CA LEU A 77 18.17 6.10 21.12
C LEU A 77 17.11 6.20 20.02
N ASP A 78 16.11 7.07 20.20
CA ASP A 78 14.98 7.21 19.28
C ASP A 78 15.11 8.47 18.44
N LEU A 79 14.47 8.45 17.27
CA LEU A 79 14.40 9.57 16.36
C LEU A 79 12.96 10.04 16.17
N ASN A 80 12.79 11.34 15.92
CA ASN A 80 11.51 11.93 15.55
C ASN A 80 11.08 11.67 14.09
N ALA A 81 11.94 11.02 13.30
CA ALA A 81 11.67 10.67 11.92
C ALA A 81 11.37 9.16 11.82
N LEU A 82 10.60 8.75 10.81
CA LEU A 82 10.27 7.35 10.57
C LEU A 82 11.44 6.67 9.84
N GLU A 83 12.59 6.61 10.50
CA GLU A 83 13.83 6.14 9.94
C GLU A 83 14.61 5.33 10.98
N ILE A 84 15.28 4.29 10.51
CA ILE A 84 16.18 3.49 11.33
C ILE A 84 17.59 3.86 10.91
N MET A 85 18.41 4.34 11.86
CA MET A 85 19.82 4.61 11.60
C MET A 85 20.49 3.31 11.18
N ASN A 86 21.00 3.30 9.94
CA ASN A 86 21.98 2.34 9.52
C ASN A 86 23.36 2.95 9.83
N THR A 87 24.05 2.43 10.84
CA THR A 87 25.50 2.51 10.77
C THR A 87 25.88 1.72 9.52
N ASN A 88 26.56 2.33 8.56
CA ASN A 88 27.12 1.59 7.44
C ASN A 88 28.26 0.72 8.01
N THR A 89 27.91 -0.37 8.70
CA THR A 89 28.88 -1.33 9.18
C THR A 89 29.17 -2.27 8.01
N SER A 90 30.04 -1.78 7.14
CA SER A 90 30.85 -2.55 6.21
C SER A 90 31.74 -3.51 7.02
N GLY A 91 31.15 -4.60 7.51
CA GLY A 91 31.85 -5.61 8.29
C GLY A 91 31.03 -6.88 8.42
N ASP A 92 31.21 -7.79 7.46
CA ASP A 92 31.11 -9.27 7.47
C ASP A 92 30.05 -10.02 8.30
N GLN A 93 29.11 -9.36 8.97
CA GLN A 93 27.96 -9.98 9.61
C GLN A 93 26.70 -9.48 8.91
N GLU A 94 26.13 -10.34 8.05
CA GLU A 94 25.02 -10.07 7.12
C GLU A 94 23.69 -9.61 7.77
N ILE A 95 23.66 -9.42 9.09
CA ILE A 95 22.48 -8.94 9.81
C ILE A 95 22.58 -7.43 9.94
N LEU A 96 21.77 -6.72 9.16
CA LEU A 96 21.60 -5.28 9.29
C LEU A 96 21.02 -4.97 10.68
N GLU A 97 21.70 -4.16 11.50
CA GLU A 97 21.22 -3.72 12.82
C GLU A 97 19.77 -3.20 12.75
N GLY A 98 19.43 -2.50 11.67
CA GLY A 98 18.10 -1.98 11.45
C GLY A 98 17.01 -3.06 11.32
N GLU A 99 17.34 -4.24 10.79
CA GLU A 99 16.39 -5.37 10.78
C GLU A 99 16.13 -5.87 12.20
N VAL A 100 17.16 -5.95 13.04
CA VAL A 100 17.02 -6.40 14.44
C VAL A 100 16.16 -5.40 15.23
N ILE A 101 16.40 -4.11 15.05
CA ILE A 101 15.59 -3.04 15.64
C ILE A 101 14.13 -3.18 15.19
N PHE A 102 13.88 -3.36 13.90
CA PHE A 102 12.54 -3.53 13.36
C PHE A 102 11.85 -4.79 13.91
N ARG A 103 12.56 -5.92 14.01
CA ARG A 103 12.05 -7.15 14.65
C ARG A 103 11.68 -6.92 16.11
N LYS A 104 12.56 -6.26 16.86
CA LYS A 104 12.33 -5.95 18.28
C LYS A 104 11.10 -5.07 18.46
N PHE A 105 10.93 -4.05 17.61
CA PHE A 105 9.73 -3.22 17.53
C PHE A 105 8.47 -4.06 17.28
N LEU A 106 8.48 -4.97 16.30
CA LEU A 106 7.33 -5.81 15.99
C LEU A 106 6.92 -6.73 17.16
N GLU A 107 7.90 -7.23 17.90
CA GLU A 107 7.69 -8.07 19.08
C GLU A 107 7.11 -7.27 20.25
N GLU A 108 7.67 -6.09 20.51
CA GLU A 108 7.26 -5.22 21.61
C GLU A 108 5.80 -4.75 21.48
N PHE A 109 5.37 -4.43 20.26
CA PHE A 109 3.99 -3.96 20.01
C PHE A 109 3.02 -5.10 19.61
N GLN A 110 3.47 -6.37 19.65
CA GLN A 110 2.70 -7.54 19.20
C GLN A 110 2.05 -7.33 17.82
N LEU A 111 2.85 -6.79 16.90
CA LEU A 111 2.47 -6.50 15.52
C LEU A 111 2.92 -7.57 14.52
N LYS A 112 3.62 -8.60 15.01
CA LYS A 112 4.08 -9.72 14.19
C LYS A 112 2.89 -10.39 13.47
N GLY A 113 2.98 -10.45 12.14
CA GLY A 113 1.94 -11.03 11.26
C GLY A 113 0.77 -10.11 10.92
N LYS A 114 0.69 -8.92 11.54
CA LYS A 114 -0.32 -7.91 11.22
C LYS A 114 0.08 -7.10 9.99
N ARG A 115 -0.89 -6.55 9.27
CA ARG A 115 -0.63 -5.65 8.13
C ARG A 115 -0.29 -4.25 8.65
N LEU A 116 0.89 -3.75 8.34
CA LEU A 116 1.39 -2.46 8.78
C LEU A 116 1.59 -1.57 7.57
N LEU A 117 1.27 -0.29 7.73
CA LEU A 117 1.50 0.74 6.73
C LEU A 117 2.36 1.84 7.34
N PHE A 118 3.50 2.14 6.71
CA PHE A 118 4.38 3.24 7.05
C PHE A 118 4.24 4.33 5.99
N ILE A 119 3.86 5.53 6.41
CA ILE A 119 3.62 6.67 5.53
C ILE A 119 4.70 7.71 5.79
N THR A 120 5.60 7.90 4.82
CA THR A 120 6.77 8.77 4.95
C THR A 120 6.61 10.06 4.15
N ASP A 121 7.20 11.16 4.63
CA ASP A 121 7.27 12.43 3.90
C ASP A 121 8.25 12.34 2.72
N LYS A 122 9.38 11.66 2.94
CA LYS A 122 10.46 11.45 1.97
C LYS A 122 10.80 9.97 1.85
N ALA A 123 11.60 9.60 0.85
CA ALA A 123 12.13 8.24 0.76
C ALA A 123 13.05 7.95 1.97
N ARG A 124 12.72 6.92 2.75
CA ARG A 124 13.49 6.47 3.92
C ARG A 124 14.15 5.13 3.60
N GLU A 125 15.38 5.16 3.09
CA GLU A 125 16.06 3.94 2.65
C GLU A 125 16.33 2.95 3.78
N GLY A 126 16.72 3.45 4.96
CA GLY A 126 16.95 2.62 6.14
C GLY A 126 15.70 1.82 6.53
N LEU A 127 14.55 2.49 6.57
CA LEU A 127 13.26 1.86 6.88
C LEU A 127 12.87 0.83 5.80
N MET A 128 13.01 1.19 4.52
CA MET A 128 12.68 0.29 3.41
C MET A 128 13.52 -0.99 3.49
N LYS A 129 14.84 -0.88 3.68
CA LYS A 129 15.75 -2.02 3.85
C LYS A 129 15.40 -2.86 5.08
N SER A 130 15.12 -2.23 6.23
CA SER A 130 14.75 -2.96 7.45
C SER A 130 13.40 -3.68 7.36
N SER A 131 12.48 -3.15 6.53
CA SER A 131 11.15 -3.71 6.33
C SER A 131 11.09 -4.81 5.27
N GLU A 132 12.13 -4.93 4.44
CA GLU A 132 12.18 -5.86 3.31
C GLU A 132 11.91 -7.34 3.69
N PRO A 133 12.45 -7.87 4.82
CA PRO A 133 12.11 -9.23 5.28
C PRO A 133 10.62 -9.44 5.57
N PHE A 134 9.87 -8.36 5.84
CA PHE A 134 8.45 -8.37 6.19
C PHE A 134 7.55 -7.78 5.10
N LYS A 135 8.06 -7.61 3.88
CA LYS A 135 7.38 -6.96 2.73
C LYS A 135 5.99 -7.51 2.39
N GLN A 136 5.68 -8.76 2.76
CA GLN A 136 4.33 -9.33 2.55
C GLN A 136 3.24 -8.70 3.42
N LYS A 137 3.63 -8.07 4.53
CA LYS A 137 2.73 -7.50 5.54
C LYS A 137 3.00 -6.04 5.83
N VAL A 138 4.20 -5.56 5.53
CA VAL A 138 4.64 -4.19 5.77
C VAL A 138 4.71 -3.47 4.44
N ASP A 139 3.88 -2.43 4.31
CA ASP A 139 3.89 -1.52 3.17
C ASP A 139 4.54 -0.20 3.62
N VAL A 140 5.54 0.29 2.88
CA VAL A 140 6.17 1.62 3.10
C VAL A 140 5.85 2.47 1.89
N ILE A 141 5.11 3.55 2.08
CA ILE A 141 4.55 4.39 1.00
C ILE A 141 4.83 5.87 1.31
N GLN A 142 5.15 6.64 0.27
CA GLN A 142 5.30 8.10 0.38
C GLN A 142 3.94 8.80 0.44
N LYS A 143 3.89 9.97 1.08
CA LYS A 143 2.68 10.78 1.25
C LYS A 143 1.90 11.07 -0.05
N GLU A 144 2.57 11.11 -1.20
CA GLU A 144 1.92 11.40 -2.49
C GLU A 144 1.28 10.16 -3.14
N LEU A 145 1.79 8.97 -2.83
CA LEU A 145 1.41 7.71 -3.48
C LEU A 145 0.44 6.87 -2.65
N ILE A 146 0.06 7.35 -1.48
CA ILE A 146 -0.86 6.64 -0.60
C ILE A 146 -2.26 6.57 -1.20
N GLU A 147 -2.95 5.44 -0.99
CA GLU A 147 -4.34 5.26 -1.36
C GLU A 147 -5.25 5.04 -0.15
N VAL A 148 -6.56 5.30 -0.33
CA VAL A 148 -7.60 4.97 0.66
C VAL A 148 -7.57 3.48 1.01
N ASN A 149 -7.33 2.63 0.00
CA ASN A 149 -7.27 1.18 0.17
C ASN A 149 -6.14 0.74 1.10
N ASP A 150 -4.96 1.37 1.00
CA ASP A 150 -3.82 1.03 1.85
C ASP A 150 -4.11 1.36 3.32
N ILE A 151 -4.71 2.53 3.58
CA ILE A 151 -5.09 2.97 4.93
C ILE A 151 -6.09 1.99 5.56
N LEU A 152 -7.12 1.57 4.81
CA LEU A 152 -8.15 0.67 5.32
C LEU A 152 -7.68 -0.78 5.46
N ARG A 153 -6.76 -1.22 4.61
CA ARG A 153 -6.16 -2.56 4.66
C ARG A 153 -5.21 -2.72 5.84
N ALA A 154 -4.61 -1.63 6.29
CA ALA A 154 -3.65 -1.61 7.38
C ALA A 154 -4.33 -1.85 8.74
N GLN A 155 -3.75 -2.74 9.54
CA GLN A 155 -4.15 -2.98 10.93
C GLN A 155 -3.49 -1.99 11.89
N ALA A 156 -2.37 -1.40 11.50
CA ALA A 156 -1.74 -0.26 12.16
C ALA A 156 -1.08 0.62 11.09
N VAL A 157 -1.29 1.93 11.20
CA VAL A 157 -0.73 2.95 10.31
C VAL A 157 0.24 3.79 11.12
N PHE A 158 1.49 3.85 10.68
CA PHE A 158 2.55 4.71 11.21
C PHE A 158 2.78 5.84 10.22
N ILE A 159 2.47 7.08 10.59
CA ILE A 159 2.55 8.23 9.70
C ILE A 159 3.48 9.29 10.29
N GLU A 160 4.36 9.85 9.47
CA GLU A 160 5.12 11.04 9.86
C GLU A 160 4.18 12.24 10.03
N LEU A 161 4.44 13.06 11.06
CA LEU A 161 3.64 14.25 11.34
C LEU A 161 3.56 15.18 10.11
N GLU A 162 4.67 15.38 9.40
CA GLU A 162 4.71 16.21 8.20
C GLU A 162 3.86 15.64 7.05
N ALA A 163 3.86 14.31 6.90
CA ALA A 163 3.02 13.62 5.93
C ALA A 163 1.53 13.75 6.29
N LEU A 164 1.18 13.69 7.58
CA LEU A 164 -0.19 13.89 8.04
C LEU A 164 -0.67 15.33 7.78
N GLU A 165 0.15 16.34 8.08
CA GLU A 165 -0.15 17.75 7.78
C GLU A 165 -0.38 17.96 6.28
N TYR A 166 0.48 17.38 5.44
CA TYR A 166 0.34 17.43 4.00
C TYR A 166 -1.00 16.82 3.53
N LEU A 167 -1.36 15.62 4.02
CA LEU A 167 -2.62 14.98 3.66
C LEU A 167 -3.84 15.76 4.14
N ALA A 168 -3.75 16.39 5.32
CA ALA A 168 -4.83 17.23 5.85
C ALA A 168 -5.08 18.46 4.96
N ILE A 169 -4.02 19.09 4.45
CA ILE A 169 -4.11 20.22 3.52
C ILE A 169 -4.64 19.74 2.16
N ALA A 170 -4.09 18.64 1.63
CA ALA A 170 -4.46 18.11 0.31
C ALA A 170 -5.93 17.70 0.20
N HIS A 171 -6.52 17.21 1.29
CA HIS A 171 -7.92 16.77 1.33
C HIS A 171 -8.82 17.69 2.15
N GLN A 172 -8.39 18.93 2.39
CA GLN A 172 -9.23 19.93 3.04
C GLN A 172 -10.43 20.29 2.14
N ARG A 173 -11.58 20.58 2.76
CA ARG A 173 -12.72 21.14 2.02
C ARG A 173 -12.41 22.60 1.70
N GLU A 174 -12.29 22.90 0.41
CA GLU A 174 -12.43 24.26 -0.13
C GLU A 174 -13.88 24.73 -0.13
#